data_AF-A0A397VW51-F1
#
_entry.id   AF-A0A397VW51-F1
#
_cell.length_a   1.000
_cell.length_b   1.000
_cell.length_c   1.000
_cell.angle_alpha   90.00
_cell.angle_beta   90.00
_cell.angle_gamma   90.00
#
_symmetry.space_group_name_H-M   'P 1'
#
loop_
_entity.id
_entity.type
_entity.pdbx_description
1 polymer ?
#
loop_
_entity_poly.entity_id
_entity_poly.type
_entity_poly.pdbx_seq_one_letter_code
_entity_poly.pdbx_strand_id
1 'polypeptide(L)'
;MLTIALYHHQHRECASLELDPTKFEQMIEAFNPQLEGFFSYMTNSIIPKERSAYSVNEAKKSIVGLCYTIAGLRNKFVNQYKLEVGLYLMASGATWKAVDTMAKLGYSACANTVEVYRKQVKKEHLAKIEKYFLENINVFYVYNIDDYYAIHENRRPDTVSTSTANHFATCVAKPIVGCSSVPIVFNNISIHNPENVEASRICWSFNS
;
A
#
# COMPACT_ATOMS: atom_id res chain seq x y z
N MET A 1 31.08 12.88 -1.94
CA MET A 1 31.02 11.72 -2.86
C MET A 1 29.69 11.00 -2.69
N LEU A 2 29.48 10.22 -1.61
CA LEU A 2 28.22 9.51 -1.34
C LEU A 2 26.96 10.40 -1.42
N THR A 3 26.96 11.56 -0.74
CA THR A 3 25.81 12.47 -0.75
C THR A 3 25.46 13.01 -2.15
N ILE A 4 26.45 13.15 -3.04
CA ILE A 4 26.22 13.61 -4.42
C ILE A 4 25.59 12.48 -5.24
N ALA A 5 26.08 11.26 -5.09
CA ALA A 5 25.51 10.07 -5.74
C ALA A 5 24.03 9.90 -5.36
N LEU A 6 23.73 9.91 -4.07
CA LEU A 6 22.35 9.73 -3.59
C LEU A 6 21.44 10.91 -3.94
N TYR A 7 21.97 12.13 -3.99
CA TYR A 7 21.20 13.29 -4.48
C TYR A 7 20.84 13.14 -5.96
N HIS A 8 21.80 12.74 -6.80
CA HIS A 8 21.56 12.52 -8.22
C HIS A 8 20.52 11.43 -8.48
N HIS A 9 20.66 10.30 -7.79
CA HIS A 9 19.74 9.18 -7.90
C HIS A 9 18.30 9.58 -7.55
N GLN A 10 18.10 10.30 -6.44
CA GLN A 10 16.76 10.70 -6.01
C GLN A 10 16.15 11.83 -6.87
N HIS A 11 16.96 12.79 -7.34
CA HIS A 11 16.44 14.03 -7.91
C HIS A 11 16.62 14.18 -9.43
N ARG A 12 17.63 13.54 -10.01
CA ARG A 12 17.86 13.58 -11.46
C ARG A 12 17.29 12.35 -12.16
N GLU A 13 17.45 11.20 -11.55
CA GLU A 13 16.91 9.94 -12.06
C GLU A 13 15.47 9.69 -11.59
N CYS A 14 14.99 10.46 -10.60
CA CYS A 14 13.68 10.26 -9.94
C CYS A 14 13.47 8.81 -9.51
N ALA A 15 14.55 8.12 -9.12
CA ALA A 15 14.52 6.72 -8.74
C ALA A 15 14.12 6.55 -7.27
N SER A 16 13.48 5.43 -6.96
CA SER A 16 13.17 5.03 -5.59
C SER A 16 14.44 4.70 -4.82
N LEU A 17 14.35 4.61 -3.48
CA LEU A 17 15.47 4.14 -2.66
C LEU A 17 15.92 2.74 -3.10
N GLU A 18 17.22 2.54 -3.19
CA GLU A 18 17.82 1.21 -3.34
C GLU A 18 18.24 0.71 -1.96
N LEU A 19 17.51 -0.29 -1.46
CA LEU A 19 17.70 -0.84 -0.12
C LEU A 19 18.40 -2.20 -0.14
N ASP A 20 18.55 -2.81 -1.31
CA ASP A 20 19.36 -4.02 -1.47
C ASP A 20 20.85 -3.65 -1.34
N PRO A 21 21.61 -4.24 -0.40
CA PRO A 21 22.99 -3.85 -0.17
C PRO A 21 23.91 -4.01 -1.39
N THR A 22 23.71 -5.07 -2.17
CA THR A 22 24.57 -5.36 -3.34
C THR A 22 24.28 -4.38 -4.46
N LYS A 23 23.01 -4.13 -4.77
CA LYS A 23 22.63 -3.10 -5.76
C LYS A 23 23.02 -1.71 -5.32
N PHE A 24 22.90 -1.40 -4.03
CA PHE A 24 23.30 -0.12 -3.47
C PHE A 24 24.80 0.14 -3.65
N GLU A 25 25.65 -0.85 -3.32
CA GLU A 25 27.10 -0.77 -3.52
C GLU A 25 27.42 -0.52 -5.01
N GLN A 26 26.88 -1.35 -5.90
CA GLN A 26 27.06 -1.18 -7.34
C GLN A 26 26.61 0.20 -7.85
N MET A 27 25.46 0.69 -7.36
CA MET A 27 24.91 1.98 -7.74
C MET A 27 25.83 3.14 -7.34
N ILE A 28 26.35 3.15 -6.11
CA ILE A 28 27.21 4.25 -5.65
C ILE A 28 28.60 4.22 -6.31
N GLU A 29 29.14 3.03 -6.58
CA GLU A 29 30.44 2.84 -7.23
C GLU A 29 30.37 3.18 -8.72
N ALA A 30 29.30 2.77 -9.40
CA ALA A 30 29.06 3.13 -10.80
C ALA A 30 28.91 4.65 -10.98
N PHE A 31 28.29 5.33 -10.02
CA PHE A 31 28.17 6.79 -10.07
C PHE A 31 29.52 7.49 -9.83
N ASN A 32 30.33 6.99 -8.89
CA ASN A 32 31.64 7.56 -8.60
C ASN A 32 32.64 6.46 -8.20
N PRO A 33 33.63 6.16 -9.06
CA PRO A 33 34.65 5.15 -8.79
C PRO A 33 35.47 5.38 -7.51
N GLN A 34 35.53 6.61 -6.98
CA GLN A 34 36.19 6.88 -5.70
C GLN A 34 35.43 6.30 -4.49
N LEU A 35 34.20 5.82 -4.70
CA LEU A 35 33.43 5.08 -3.70
C LEU A 35 33.68 3.58 -3.77
N GLU A 36 34.52 3.10 -4.68
CA GLU A 36 34.88 1.68 -4.78
C GLU A 36 35.44 1.17 -3.44
N GLY A 37 34.84 0.09 -2.94
CA GLY A 37 35.20 -0.52 -1.67
C GLY A 37 34.75 0.27 -0.43
N PHE A 38 34.10 1.43 -0.56
CA PHE A 38 33.60 2.21 0.58
C PHE A 38 32.57 1.43 1.39
N PHE A 39 31.59 0.81 0.72
CA PHE A 39 30.52 0.09 1.40
C PHE A 39 31.08 -1.17 2.08
N SER A 40 31.90 -1.94 1.35
CA SER A 40 32.69 -3.04 1.91
C SER A 40 33.51 -2.62 3.15
N TYR A 41 34.22 -1.49 3.11
CA TYR A 41 34.96 -0.96 4.26
C TYR A 41 34.03 -0.68 5.46
N MET A 42 32.88 -0.04 5.24
CA MET A 42 31.90 0.24 6.28
C MET A 42 31.36 -1.06 6.90
N THR A 43 31.03 -2.06 6.08
CA THR A 43 30.53 -3.36 6.55
C THR A 43 31.55 -4.09 7.40
N ASN A 44 32.81 -4.16 6.97
CA ASN A 44 33.90 -4.79 7.71
C ASN A 44 34.26 -4.05 9.00
N SER A 45 34.00 -2.74 9.07
CA SER A 45 34.27 -1.92 10.26
C SER A 45 33.17 -2.06 11.33
N ILE A 46 31.92 -2.26 10.93
CA ILE A 46 30.75 -2.28 11.83
C ILE A 46 30.36 -3.70 12.24
N ILE A 47 30.53 -4.69 11.34
CA ILE A 47 30.06 -6.06 11.55
C ILE A 47 31.19 -6.91 12.14
N PRO A 48 31.03 -7.49 13.35
CA PRO A 48 31.99 -8.42 13.93
C PRO A 48 32.15 -9.69 13.07
N LYS A 49 33.36 -10.28 13.12
CA LYS A 49 33.70 -11.45 12.31
C LYS A 49 32.97 -12.73 12.72
N GLU A 50 32.50 -12.84 13.97
CA GLU A 50 31.85 -14.06 14.47
C GLU A 50 30.34 -14.16 14.15
N ARG A 51 29.79 -13.28 13.30
CA ARG A 51 28.35 -13.29 13.00
C ARG A 51 27.95 -14.35 11.97
N SER A 52 26.73 -14.88 12.15
CA SER A 52 26.11 -15.75 11.15
C SER A 52 25.85 -15.00 9.84
N ALA A 53 25.86 -15.71 8.71
CA ALA A 53 25.61 -15.13 7.39
C ALA A 53 24.29 -14.32 7.33
N TYR A 54 23.23 -14.82 7.98
CA TYR A 54 21.95 -14.11 8.09
C TYR A 54 22.09 -12.76 8.81
N SER A 55 22.75 -12.75 9.98
CA SER A 55 22.94 -11.52 10.77
C SER A 55 23.83 -10.51 10.05
N VAL A 56 24.80 -10.98 9.26
CA VAL A 56 25.62 -10.12 8.39
C VAL A 56 24.74 -9.44 7.34
N ASN A 57 23.83 -10.16 6.69
CA ASN A 57 22.97 -9.59 5.66
C ASN A 57 22.02 -8.52 6.21
N GLU A 58 21.38 -8.76 7.37
CA GLU A 58 20.54 -7.75 8.02
C GLU A 58 21.33 -6.53 8.49
N ALA A 59 22.57 -6.73 8.95
CA ALA A 59 23.46 -5.63 9.28
C ALA A 59 23.86 -4.80 8.04
N LYS A 60 24.09 -5.44 6.89
CA LYS A 60 24.33 -4.73 5.62
C LYS A 60 23.16 -3.83 5.24
N LYS A 61 21.91 -4.30 5.36
CA LYS A 61 20.71 -3.45 5.15
C LYS A 61 20.69 -2.25 6.10
N SER A 62 21.05 -2.45 7.37
CA SER A 62 21.15 -1.37 8.35
C SER A 62 22.22 -0.34 7.97
N ILE A 63 23.34 -0.78 7.38
CA ILE A 63 24.40 0.10 6.90
C ILE A 63 23.95 0.92 5.69
N VAL A 64 23.14 0.36 4.78
CA VAL A 64 22.49 1.13 3.71
C VAL A 64 21.64 2.26 4.29
N GLY A 65 20.80 1.95 5.28
CA GLY A 65 20.01 2.97 6.00
C GLY A 65 20.88 4.03 6.68
N LEU A 66 22.02 3.64 7.24
CA LEU A 66 23.01 4.55 7.81
C LEU A 66 23.61 5.48 6.74
N CYS A 67 23.96 4.95 5.56
CA CYS A 67 24.47 5.74 4.43
C CYS A 67 23.46 6.82 3.99
N TYR A 68 22.18 6.47 3.85
CA TYR A 68 21.12 7.43 3.56
C TYR A 68 20.97 8.48 4.67
N THR A 69 21.06 8.05 5.94
CA THR A 69 20.98 8.96 7.08
C THR A 69 22.12 9.98 7.08
N ILE A 70 23.36 9.53 6.88
CA ILE A 70 24.55 10.41 6.78
C ILE A 70 24.40 11.38 5.61
N ALA A 71 23.96 10.89 4.45
CA ALA A 71 23.75 11.75 3.28
C ALA A 71 22.64 12.78 3.50
N GLY A 72 21.52 12.39 4.09
CA GLY A 72 20.39 13.27 4.39
C GLY A 72 20.65 14.24 5.55
N LEU A 73 21.62 13.95 6.42
CA LEU A 73 22.14 14.92 7.40
C LEU A 73 22.99 16.01 6.71
N ARG A 74 23.82 15.61 5.75
CA ARG A 74 24.68 16.54 5.00
C ARG A 74 23.93 17.36 3.96
N ASN A 75 22.88 16.79 3.37
CA ASN A 75 22.08 17.45 2.33
C ASN A 75 20.59 17.26 2.62
N LYS A 76 19.90 18.36 2.95
CA LYS A 76 18.45 18.37 3.21
C LYS A 76 17.60 17.88 2.02
N PHE A 77 18.15 17.88 0.81
CA PHE A 77 17.48 17.39 -0.38
C PHE A 77 17.58 15.86 -0.51
N VAL A 78 18.49 15.17 0.20
CA VAL A 78 18.49 13.69 0.26
C VAL A 78 17.56 13.25 1.39
N ASN A 79 16.26 13.49 1.24
CA ASN A 79 15.27 13.35 2.32
C ASN A 79 14.32 12.17 2.17
N GLN A 80 14.32 11.45 1.04
CA GLN A 80 13.32 10.40 0.79
C GLN A 80 13.34 9.29 1.85
N TYR A 81 14.53 8.82 2.24
CA TYR A 81 14.66 7.84 3.33
C TYR A 81 14.08 8.34 4.66
N LYS A 82 14.36 9.60 5.03
CA LYS A 82 13.81 10.22 6.25
C LYS A 82 12.28 10.34 6.18
N LEU A 83 11.74 10.60 5.00
CA LEU A 83 10.30 10.68 4.76
C LEU A 83 9.64 9.30 4.93
N GLU A 84 10.22 8.25 4.35
CA GLU A 84 9.73 6.88 4.49
C GLU A 84 9.76 6.39 5.94
N VAL A 85 10.84 6.68 6.68
CA VAL A 85 10.90 6.42 8.12
C VAL A 85 9.78 7.16 8.87
N GLY A 86 9.55 8.43 8.54
CA GLY A 86 8.49 9.22 9.16
C GLY A 86 7.08 8.70 8.86
N LEU A 87 6.84 8.25 7.62
CA LEU A 87 5.59 7.60 7.21
C LEU A 87 5.36 6.31 7.99
N TYR A 88 6.39 5.48 8.12
CA TYR A 88 6.32 4.23 8.87
C TYR A 88 6.01 4.46 10.36
N LEU A 89 6.68 5.43 10.98
CA LEU A 89 6.44 5.78 12.39
C LEU A 89 4.99 6.20 12.61
N MET A 90 4.46 7.10 11.78
CA MET A 90 3.05 7.50 11.88
C MET A 90 2.08 6.35 11.62
N ALA A 91 2.35 5.49 10.64
CA ALA A 91 1.52 4.32 10.35
C ALA A 91 1.52 3.32 11.53
N SER A 92 2.63 3.26 12.27
CA SER A 92 2.78 2.43 13.48
C SER A 92 2.14 3.05 14.73
N GLY A 93 1.43 4.18 14.61
CA GLY A 93 0.77 4.85 15.73
C GLY A 93 1.69 5.75 16.56
N ALA A 94 2.88 6.11 16.08
CA ALA A 94 3.75 7.05 16.79
C ALA A 94 3.08 8.42 16.91
N THR A 95 3.23 9.03 18.09
CA THR A 95 2.71 10.39 18.32
C THR A 95 3.49 11.42 17.51
N TRP A 96 2.86 12.57 17.24
CA TRP A 96 3.50 13.70 16.56
C TRP A 96 4.83 14.10 17.23
N LYS A 97 4.85 14.13 18.58
CA LYS A 97 6.04 14.44 19.38
C LYS A 97 7.15 13.40 19.24
N ALA A 98 6.81 12.11 19.12
CA ALA A 98 7.78 11.05 18.89
C ALA A 98 8.43 11.20 17.51
N VAL A 99 7.63 11.43 16.46
CA VAL A 99 8.13 11.66 15.10
C VAL A 99 9.02 12.91 15.03
N ASP A 100 8.62 14.01 15.65
CA ASP A 100 9.44 15.22 15.69
C ASP A 100 10.73 15.04 16.50
N THR A 101 10.71 14.22 17.55
CA THR A 101 11.94 13.85 18.27
C THR A 101 12.90 13.08 17.36
N MET A 102 12.41 12.08 16.63
CA MET A 102 13.21 11.32 15.65
C MET A 102 13.74 12.22 14.52
N ALA A 103 12.97 13.22 14.11
CA ALA A 103 13.39 14.20 13.12
C ALA A 103 14.51 15.11 13.64
N LYS A 104 14.43 15.56 14.89
CA LYS A 104 15.49 16.34 15.56
C LYS A 104 16.80 15.55 15.71
N LEU A 105 16.70 14.24 15.92
CA LEU A 105 17.86 13.33 15.89
C LEU A 105 18.40 13.09 14.48
N GLY A 106 17.68 13.54 13.44
CA GLY A 106 18.11 13.44 12.06
C GLY A 106 17.75 12.12 11.37
N TYR A 107 16.99 11.24 12.01
CA TYR A 107 16.59 9.94 11.47
C TYR A 107 15.30 9.97 10.65
N SER A 108 14.42 10.94 10.90
CA SER A 108 13.10 11.05 10.27
C SER A 108 12.87 12.45 9.66
N ALA A 109 11.86 12.58 8.81
CA ALA A 109 11.24 13.85 8.50
C ALA A 109 10.36 14.30 9.68
N CYS A 110 10.16 15.61 9.85
CA CYS A 110 9.25 16.13 10.87
C CYS A 110 7.80 15.73 10.54
N ALA A 111 6.97 15.61 11.57
CA ALA A 111 5.61 15.12 11.41
C ALA A 111 4.79 15.99 10.43
N ASN A 112 5.03 17.31 10.39
CA ASN A 112 4.38 18.19 9.43
C ASN A 112 4.74 17.84 7.97
N THR A 113 6.01 17.55 7.69
CA THR A 113 6.45 17.17 6.32
C THR A 113 5.79 15.87 5.88
N VAL A 114 5.75 14.89 6.77
CA VAL A 114 5.12 13.60 6.50
C VAL A 114 3.61 13.76 6.29
N GLU A 115 2.93 14.57 7.09
CA GLU A 115 1.49 14.82 6.96
C GLU A 115 1.14 15.52 5.64
N VAL A 116 1.93 16.52 5.22
CA VAL A 116 1.77 17.16 3.91
C VAL A 116 1.92 16.13 2.79
N TYR A 117 2.93 15.27 2.87
CA TYR A 117 3.14 14.22 1.87
C TYR A 117 1.99 13.22 1.84
N ARG A 118 1.46 12.78 2.99
CA ARG A 118 0.28 11.90 3.06
C ARG A 118 -0.94 12.52 2.39
N LYS A 119 -1.19 13.82 2.62
CA LYS A 119 -2.28 14.56 1.96
C LYS A 119 -2.10 14.60 0.45
N GLN A 120 -0.87 14.81 -0.01
CA GLN A 120 -0.55 14.79 -1.44
C GLN A 120 -0.82 13.41 -2.06
N VAL A 121 -0.33 12.33 -1.45
CA VAL A 121 -0.58 10.96 -1.91
C VAL A 121 -2.07 10.65 -1.93
N LYS A 122 -2.83 11.05 -0.90
CA LYS A 122 -4.30 10.88 -0.88
C LYS A 122 -4.98 11.62 -2.03
N LYS A 123 -4.57 12.86 -2.31
CA LYS A 123 -5.12 13.67 -3.39
C LYS A 123 -4.81 13.05 -4.77
N GLU A 124 -3.56 12.65 -5.00
CA GLU A 124 -3.14 11.98 -6.23
C GLU A 124 -3.85 10.64 -6.44
N HIS A 125 -4.03 9.87 -5.36
CA HIS A 125 -4.75 8.61 -5.42
C HIS A 125 -6.21 8.80 -5.80
N LEU A 126 -6.91 9.78 -5.20
CA LEU A 126 -8.28 10.14 -5.57
C LEU A 126 -8.36 10.52 -7.05
N ALA A 127 -7.48 11.40 -7.52
CA ALA A 127 -7.44 11.80 -8.93
C ALA A 127 -7.18 10.61 -9.88
N LYS A 128 -6.31 9.67 -9.47
CA LYS A 128 -6.05 8.45 -10.24
C LYS A 128 -7.25 7.51 -10.28
N ILE A 129 -7.97 7.37 -9.16
CA ILE A 129 -9.21 6.60 -9.10
C ILE A 129 -10.29 7.24 -9.97
N GLU A 130 -10.50 8.54 -9.86
CA GLU A 130 -11.46 9.29 -10.68
C GLU A 130 -11.17 9.13 -12.17
N LYS A 131 -9.90 9.33 -12.57
CA LYS A 131 -9.45 9.11 -13.94
C LYS A 131 -9.74 7.69 -14.41
N TYR A 132 -9.44 6.69 -13.58
CA TYR A 132 -9.71 5.29 -13.90
C TYR A 132 -11.21 5.01 -14.09
N PHE A 133 -12.09 5.57 -13.26
CA PHE A 133 -13.54 5.44 -13.44
C PHE A 133 -14.03 6.11 -14.72
N LEU A 134 -13.53 7.32 -15.03
CA LEU A 134 -13.89 8.03 -16.26
C LEU A 134 -13.48 7.25 -17.52
N GLU A 135 -12.27 6.68 -17.52
CA GLU A 135 -11.75 5.88 -18.64
C GLU A 135 -12.50 4.55 -18.83
N ASN A 136 -13.15 4.04 -17.78
CA ASN A 136 -13.79 2.72 -17.76
C ASN A 136 -15.30 2.80 -17.47
N ILE A 137 -15.93 3.95 -17.70
CA ILE A 137 -17.34 4.19 -17.31
C ILE A 137 -18.31 3.19 -17.96
N ASN A 138 -18.02 2.75 -19.19
CA ASN A 138 -18.83 1.78 -19.94
C ASN A 138 -18.61 0.33 -19.47
N VAL A 139 -17.63 0.13 -18.60
CA VAL A 139 -17.15 -1.18 -18.17
C VAL A 139 -17.57 -1.36 -16.71
N PHE A 140 -17.62 -0.33 -15.88
CA PHE A 140 -18.02 -0.48 -14.48
C PHE A 140 -19.52 -0.64 -14.27
N TYR A 141 -19.90 -1.61 -13.43
CA TYR A 141 -21.25 -1.76 -12.91
C TYR A 141 -21.27 -1.43 -11.42
N VAL A 142 -22.18 -0.55 -11.01
CA VAL A 142 -22.40 -0.22 -9.59
C VAL A 142 -23.72 -0.86 -9.18
N TYR A 143 -23.64 -1.80 -8.24
CA TYR A 143 -24.81 -2.47 -7.68
C TYR A 143 -25.07 -1.93 -6.28
N ASN A 144 -26.34 -1.63 -6.05
CA ASN A 144 -26.84 -1.19 -4.77
C ASN A 144 -27.69 -2.34 -4.22
N ILE A 145 -27.15 -3.06 -3.24
CA ILE A 145 -27.77 -4.24 -2.65
C ILE A 145 -28.36 -3.82 -1.32
N ASP A 146 -29.68 -3.93 -1.21
CA ASP A 146 -30.39 -3.71 0.04
C ASP A 146 -30.61 -5.07 0.73
N ASP A 147 -30.39 -5.12 2.04
CA ASP A 147 -30.73 -6.28 2.84
C ASP A 147 -32.25 -6.31 3.03
N TYR A 148 -32.91 -7.00 2.11
CA TYR A 148 -34.36 -7.15 2.00
C TYR A 148 -34.97 -8.01 3.13
N TYR A 149 -34.36 -8.05 4.33
CA TYR A 149 -34.82 -8.87 5.44
C TYR A 149 -35.91 -8.23 6.32
N ALA A 150 -36.18 -6.93 6.17
CA ALA A 150 -37.06 -6.16 7.07
C ALA A 150 -38.54 -6.04 6.62
N ILE A 151 -39.03 -6.90 5.73
CA ILE A 151 -40.39 -6.83 5.14
C ILE A 151 -41.25 -8.09 5.32
N HIS A 152 -40.88 -9.00 6.21
CA HIS A 152 -41.74 -10.14 6.55
C HIS A 152 -42.91 -9.80 7.49
N GLU A 153 -43.21 -8.52 7.72
CA GLU A 153 -44.50 -8.11 8.29
C GLU A 153 -45.43 -7.61 7.18
N ASN A 154 -46.66 -8.15 7.14
CA ASN A 154 -47.73 -7.68 6.25
C ASN A 154 -48.01 -6.19 6.49
N ARG A 155 -47.38 -5.31 5.73
CA ARG A 155 -47.69 -3.87 5.72
C ARG A 155 -48.66 -3.58 4.59
N ARG A 156 -49.90 -3.24 4.95
CA ARG A 156 -50.86 -2.62 4.02
C ARG A 156 -50.30 -1.25 3.65
N PRO A 157 -50.08 -0.93 2.35
CA PRO A 157 -49.61 0.40 1.96
C PRO A 157 -50.61 1.45 2.45
N ASP A 158 -50.19 2.33 3.35
CA ASP A 158 -50.88 3.58 3.61
C ASP A 158 -50.13 4.73 2.93
N THR A 159 -50.85 5.78 2.57
CA THR A 159 -50.33 6.91 1.78
C THR A 159 -49.30 7.78 2.51
N VAL A 160 -48.73 7.33 3.64
CA VAL A 160 -47.96 8.20 4.55
C VAL A 160 -46.60 7.62 4.95
N SER A 161 -46.28 6.36 4.63
CA SER A 161 -45.02 5.73 5.06
C SER A 161 -44.17 5.20 3.89
N THR A 162 -42.90 5.63 3.84
CA THR A 162 -41.85 5.05 2.98
C THR A 162 -40.98 4.14 3.82
N SER A 163 -40.62 2.96 3.31
CA SER A 163 -39.70 2.04 3.99
C SER A 163 -38.30 2.66 4.06
N THR A 164 -37.72 2.72 5.25
CA THR A 164 -36.33 3.13 5.47
C THR A 164 -35.39 1.94 5.27
N ALA A 165 -34.43 2.05 4.35
CA ALA A 165 -33.38 1.06 4.18
C ALA A 165 -32.46 1.06 5.41
N ASN A 166 -32.39 -0.06 6.14
CA ASN A 166 -31.60 -0.18 7.37
C ASN A 166 -30.16 -0.68 7.12
N HIS A 167 -29.96 -1.51 6.09
CA HIS A 167 -28.65 -2.09 5.77
C HIS A 167 -28.46 -2.12 4.25
N PHE A 168 -27.67 -1.18 3.74
CA PHE A 168 -27.38 -1.04 2.31
C PHE A 168 -25.89 -1.24 2.04
N ALA A 169 -25.58 -2.02 1.01
CA ALA A 169 -24.22 -2.23 0.53
C ALA A 169 -24.10 -1.77 -0.94
N THR A 170 -23.14 -0.88 -1.21
CA THR A 170 -22.78 -0.51 -2.58
C THR A 170 -21.58 -1.36 -3.02
N CYS A 171 -21.76 -2.14 -4.09
CA CYS A 171 -20.73 -2.94 -4.72
C CYS A 171 -20.31 -2.30 -6.06
N VAL A 172 -19.01 -2.29 -6.35
CA VAL A 172 -18.46 -1.84 -7.63
C VAL A 172 -17.82 -3.04 -8.31
N ALA A 173 -18.35 -3.46 -9.46
CA ALA A 173 -17.86 -4.60 -10.21
C ALA A 173 -17.19 -4.16 -11.52
N LYS A 174 -16.05 -4.79 -11.82
CA LYS A 174 -15.38 -4.70 -13.12
C LYS A 174 -15.67 -5.98 -13.91
N PRO A 175 -16.22 -5.92 -15.12
CA PRO A 175 -16.40 -7.06 -16.00
C PRO A 175 -15.03 -7.58 -16.42
N ILE A 176 -14.90 -8.90 -16.34
CA ILE A 176 -13.70 -9.60 -16.77
C ILE A 176 -13.85 -9.85 -18.27
N VAL A 177 -13.13 -9.08 -19.08
CA VAL A 177 -13.11 -9.26 -20.55
C VAL A 177 -12.32 -10.53 -20.87
N GLY A 178 -12.92 -11.45 -21.63
CA GLY A 178 -12.28 -12.70 -22.07
C GLY A 178 -12.47 -13.90 -21.13
N CYS A 179 -13.26 -13.77 -20.06
CA CYS A 179 -13.73 -14.94 -19.31
C CYS A 179 -15.06 -15.42 -19.89
N SER A 180 -15.18 -16.71 -20.19
CA SER A 180 -16.45 -17.31 -20.59
C SER A 180 -17.48 -17.05 -19.49
N SER A 181 -18.67 -16.56 -19.85
CA SER A 181 -19.78 -16.52 -18.90
C SER A 181 -19.99 -17.91 -18.30
N VAL A 182 -20.31 -17.98 -17.01
CA VAL A 182 -20.68 -19.26 -16.41
C VAL A 182 -21.87 -19.80 -17.22
N PRO A 183 -21.73 -20.97 -17.86
CA PRO A 183 -22.74 -21.44 -18.80
C PRO A 183 -24.00 -21.82 -18.02
N ILE A 184 -25.16 -21.31 -18.41
CA ILE A 184 -26.47 -21.62 -17.79
C ILE A 184 -26.70 -23.12 -17.64
N VAL A 185 -26.05 -23.92 -18.50
CA VAL A 185 -26.05 -25.38 -18.44
C VAL A 185 -24.61 -25.88 -18.30
N PHE A 186 -24.34 -26.63 -17.23
CA PHE A 186 -23.09 -27.34 -17.03
C PHE A 186 -23.39 -28.84 -16.95
N ASN A 187 -22.74 -29.67 -17.77
CA ASN A 187 -23.02 -31.11 -17.87
C ASN A 187 -24.51 -31.46 -18.08
N ASN A 188 -25.20 -30.78 -18.99
CA ASN A 188 -26.65 -30.95 -19.24
C ASN A 188 -27.57 -30.62 -18.05
N ILE A 189 -27.04 -30.03 -16.97
CA ILE A 189 -27.82 -29.60 -15.82
C ILE A 189 -27.85 -28.07 -15.82
N SER A 190 -29.06 -27.50 -15.76
CA SER A 190 -29.23 -26.05 -15.56
C SER A 190 -28.70 -25.68 -14.18
N ILE A 191 -27.70 -24.81 -14.13
CA ILE A 191 -27.25 -24.19 -12.87
C ILE A 191 -28.16 -23.02 -12.47
N HIS A 192 -28.98 -22.51 -13.40
CA HIS A 192 -30.04 -21.57 -13.05
C HIS A 192 -31.13 -22.32 -12.29
N ASN A 193 -31.30 -21.99 -11.01
CA ASN A 193 -32.43 -22.44 -10.20
C ASN A 193 -33.64 -21.54 -10.51
N PRO A 194 -34.66 -22.00 -11.25
CA PRO A 194 -35.84 -21.19 -11.57
C PRO A 194 -36.65 -20.78 -10.33
N GLU A 195 -36.47 -21.46 -9.20
CA GLU A 195 -37.13 -21.16 -7.93
C GLU A 195 -36.40 -20.08 -7.09
N ASN A 196 -35.31 -19.49 -7.60
CA ASN A 196 -34.43 -18.48 -6.97
C ASN A 196 -33.74 -18.91 -5.66
N VAL A 197 -34.48 -19.44 -4.68
CA VAL A 197 -34.00 -19.91 -3.37
C VAL A 197 -34.80 -21.16 -2.98
N GLU A 198 -34.17 -22.34 -3.01
CA GLU A 198 -34.74 -23.54 -2.39
C GLU A 198 -34.57 -23.45 -0.86
N ALA A 199 -35.39 -22.62 -0.20
CA ALA A 199 -35.32 -22.41 1.24
C ALA A 199 -35.40 -23.73 2.04
N SER A 200 -36.11 -24.74 1.51
CA SER A 200 -36.22 -26.07 2.10
C SER A 200 -34.90 -26.83 2.18
N ARG A 201 -33.91 -26.52 1.34
CA ARG A 201 -32.57 -27.15 1.39
C ARG A 201 -31.60 -26.44 2.34
N ILE A 202 -31.84 -25.17 2.64
CA ILE A 202 -31.01 -24.39 3.58
C ILE A 202 -31.26 -24.82 5.04
N CYS A 203 -32.49 -25.25 5.36
CA CYS A 203 -32.88 -25.65 6.71
C CYS A 203 -32.28 -26.97 7.23
N TRP A 204 -31.59 -27.76 6.41
CA TRP A 204 -31.04 -29.06 6.85
C TRP A 204 -29.61 -29.00 7.39
N SER A 205 -28.91 -27.88 7.23
CA SER A 205 -27.50 -27.74 7.66
C SER A 205 -27.31 -27.00 9.00
N PHE A 206 -28.39 -26.59 9.68
CA PHE A 206 -28.31 -25.86 10.97
C PHE A 206 -28.98 -26.55 12.17
N ASN A 207 -29.43 -27.80 12.01
CA ASN A 207 -29.79 -28.64 13.16
C ASN A 207 -28.70 -29.70 13.37
N SER A 208 -27.64 -29.31 14.07
CA SER A 208 -26.70 -30.21 14.75
C SER A 208 -26.25 -29.54 16.04
#